data_AF-A0A662CCD7-F1
#
_entry.id   AF-A0A662CCD7-F1
#
_cell.length_a   1.000
_cell.length_b   1.000
_cell.length_c   1.000
_cell.angle_alpha   90.00
_cell.angle_beta   90.00
_cell.angle_gamma   90.00
#
_symmetry.space_group_name_H-M   'P 1'
#
loop_
_entity.id
_entity.type
_entity.pdbx_description
1 polymer ?
#
loop_
_entity_poly.entity_id
_entity_poly.type
_entity_poly.pdbx_seq_one_letter_code
_entity_poly.pdbx_strand_id
1 'polypeptide(L)' 'INEKGLKKISGIVLNRRISKSQQVSNWDADVLSEAQLRYAATDAWICLMIYNSLRDSIK' A
#
# COMPACT_ATOMS: atom_id res chain seq x y z
N ILE A 1 8.65 -11.50 -9.19
CA ILE A 1 8.93 -10.37 -8.26
C ILE A 1 9.55 -10.96 -7.00
N ASN A 2 10.83 -10.71 -6.74
CA ASN A 2 11.51 -11.24 -5.53
C ASN A 2 11.25 -10.37 -4.29
N GLU A 3 10.77 -9.14 -4.50
CA GLU A 3 10.43 -8.19 -3.43
C GLU A 3 8.99 -8.38 -2.95
N LYS A 4 8.81 -8.69 -1.67
CA LYS A 4 7.49 -9.01 -1.11
C LYS A 4 6.80 -7.84 -0.40
N GLY A 5 7.48 -6.70 -0.25
CA GLY A 5 6.96 -5.55 0.49
C GLY A 5 6.23 -4.54 -0.39
N LEU A 6 4.99 -4.19 -0.04
CA LEU A 6 4.15 -3.26 -0.83
C LEU A 6 4.84 -1.92 -1.14
N LYS A 7 5.63 -1.37 -0.19
CA LYS A 7 6.40 -0.13 -0.41
C LYS A 7 7.42 -0.26 -1.55
N LYS A 8 8.12 -1.39 -1.62
CA LYS A 8 9.10 -1.64 -2.69
C LYS A 8 8.39 -1.92 -4.01
N ILE A 9 7.34 -2.73 -4.00
CA ILE A 9 6.56 -3.04 -5.21
C ILE A 9 5.94 -1.76 -5.79
N SER A 10 5.35 -0.91 -4.95
CA SER A 10 4.84 0.42 -5.36
C SER A 10 5.93 1.29 -6.00
N GLY A 11 7.15 1.27 -5.45
CA GLY A 11 8.28 2.00 -6.02
C GLY A 11 8.71 1.46 -7.39
N ILE A 12 8.69 0.13 -7.57
CA ILE A 12 9.10 -0.54 -8.82
C ILE A 12 8.03 -0.36 -9.91
N VAL A 13 6.76 -0.59 -9.57
CA VAL A 13 5.66 -0.65 -10.55
C VAL A 13 5.09 0.72 -10.85
N LEU A 14 4.89 1.55 -9.81
CA LEU A 14 4.20 2.84 -9.95
C LEU A 14 5.13 4.05 -9.88
N ASN A 15 6.43 3.85 -9.61
CA ASN A 15 7.38 4.91 -9.28
C ASN A 15 6.90 5.83 -8.13
N ARG A 16 6.16 5.25 -7.17
CA ARG A 16 5.62 5.97 -6.01
C ARG A 16 6.08 5.33 -4.70
N ARG A 17 6.46 6.16 -3.74
CA ARG A 17 6.76 5.74 -2.37
C ARG A 17 5.54 5.95 -1.48
N ILE A 18 5.27 4.96 -0.62
CA ILE A 18 4.24 5.04 0.42
C ILE A 18 4.87 4.99 1.80
N SER A 19 4.21 5.64 2.77
CA SER A 19 4.60 5.56 4.18
C SER A 19 4.24 4.19 4.77
N LYS A 20 5.03 3.73 5.74
CA LYS A 20 4.74 2.55 6.57
C LYS A 20 4.62 2.88 8.06
N SER A 21 4.46 4.16 8.39
CA SER A 21 4.49 4.67 9.78
C SER A 21 3.38 4.12 10.69
N GLN A 22 2.25 3.67 10.15
CA GLN A 22 1.13 3.12 10.93
C GLN A 22 1.15 1.58 11.02
N GLN A 23 2.12 0.90 10.40
CA GLN A 23 2.16 -0.56 10.34
C GLN A 23 2.20 -1.20 11.74
N VAL A 24 2.94 -0.60 12.68
CA VAL A 24 3.12 -1.06 14.06
C VAL A 24 2.38 -0.18 15.08
N SER A 25 1.31 0.49 14.66
CA SER A 25 0.42 1.23 15.55
C SER A 25 -0.53 0.29 16.32
N ASN A 26 -1.24 0.80 17.34
CA ASN A 26 -2.26 0.02 18.03
C ASN A 26 -3.51 -0.15 17.14
N TRP A 27 -3.57 -1.27 16.41
CA TRP A 27 -4.69 -1.63 15.54
C TRP A 27 -5.89 -2.21 16.28
N ASP A 28 -5.72 -2.57 17.55
CA ASP A 28 -6.79 -3.12 18.39
C ASP A 28 -7.58 -2.01 19.12
N ALA A 29 -7.33 -0.74 18.80
CA ALA A 29 -8.07 0.38 19.37
C ALA A 29 -9.54 0.39 18.88
N ASP A 30 -10.48 0.63 19.79
CA ASP A 30 -11.93 0.70 19.48
C ASP A 30 -12.25 1.76 18.40
N VAL A 31 -11.49 2.85 18.39
CA VAL A 31 -11.58 3.92 17.39
C VAL A 31 -10.20 4.13 16.79
N LEU A 32 -10.08 3.90 15.48
CA LEU A 32 -8.85 4.14 14.75
C LEU A 32 -8.64 5.64 14.54
N SER A 33 -7.37 6.05 14.62
CA SER A 33 -7.00 7.41 14.25
C SER A 33 -7.14 7.65 12.76
N GLU A 34 -7.35 8.91 12.40
CA GLU A 34 -7.32 9.40 11.02
C GLU A 34 -6.06 8.97 10.22
N ALA A 35 -4.91 8.88 10.90
CA ALA A 35 -3.68 8.42 10.26
C ALA A 35 -3.72 6.93 9.91
N GLN A 36 -4.28 6.09 10.80
CA GLN A 36 -4.47 4.65 10.56
C GLN A 36 -5.48 4.41 9.44
N LEU A 37 -6.61 5.13 9.44
CA LEU A 37 -7.60 5.05 8.37
C LEU A 37 -6.99 5.39 7.01
N ARG A 38 -6.27 6.52 6.91
CA ARG A 38 -5.55 6.89 5.68
C ARG A 38 -4.52 5.87 5.26
N TYR A 39 -3.78 5.28 6.21
CA TYR A 39 -2.81 4.25 5.92
C TYR A 39 -3.47 3.00 5.32
N ALA A 40 -4.51 2.48 5.94
CA ALA A 40 -5.24 1.31 5.44
C ALA A 40 -5.85 1.57 4.06
N ALA A 41 -6.48 2.74 3.87
CA ALA A 41 -7.01 3.15 2.57
C ALA A 41 -5.91 3.26 1.50
N THR A 42 -4.73 3.78 1.85
CA THR A 42 -3.59 3.90 0.93
C THR A 42 -3.08 2.52 0.51
N ASP A 43 -2.94 1.59 1.45
CA ASP A 43 -2.49 0.22 1.16
C ASP A 43 -3.48 -0.50 0.21
N ALA A 44 -4.79 -0.35 0.42
CA ALA A 44 -5.82 -0.91 -0.47
C ALA A 44 -5.79 -0.29 -1.88
N TRP A 45 -5.76 1.04 -1.96
CA TRP A 45 -5.77 1.77 -3.22
C TRP A 45 -4.52 1.49 -4.08
N ILE A 46 -3.34 1.46 -3.46
CA ILE A 46 -2.07 1.16 -4.16
C ILE A 46 -2.05 -0.28 -4.69
N CYS A 47 -2.59 -1.25 -3.94
CA CYS A 47 -2.70 -2.63 -4.42
C CYS A 47 -3.53 -2.71 -5.70
N LEU A 48 -4.68 -2.01 -5.77
CA LEU A 48 -5.50 -1.95 -6.98
C LEU A 48 -4.75 -1.31 -8.16
N MET A 49 -4.03 -0.22 -7.91
CA MET A 49 -3.22 0.42 -8.95
C MET A 49 -2.10 -0.47 -9.47
N ILE A 50 -1.39 -1.17 -8.58
CA ILE A 50 -0.35 -2.13 -8.95
C ILE A 50 -0.96 -3.23 -9.83
N TYR A 51 -2.09 -3.80 -9.42
CA TYR A 51 -2.79 -4.82 -10.21
C TYR A 51 -3.13 -4.32 -11.61
N ASN A 52 -3.75 -3.15 -11.72
CA ASN A 52 -4.13 -2.58 -13.02
C ASN A 52 -2.90 -2.33 -13.91
N SER A 53 -1.83 -1.75 -13.36
CA SER A 53 -0.59 -1.50 -14.08
C SER A 53 0.05 -2.78 -14.61
N LEU A 54 0.08 -3.84 -13.79
CA LEU A 54 0.63 -5.14 -14.20
C LEU A 54 -0.27 -5.82 -15.24
N ARG A 55 -1.59 -5.77 -15.05
CA ARG A 55 -2.57 -6.33 -15.99
C ARG A 55 -2.48 -5.68 -17.37
N ASP A 56 -2.35 -4.36 -17.40
CA ASP A 56 -2.26 -3.62 -18.67
C ASP A 56 -0.91 -3.84 -19.37
N SER A 57 0.15 -4.17 -18.63
CA SER A 57 1.47 -4.50 -19.20
C SER A 57 1.54 -5.89 -19.87
N ILE A 58 0.53 -6.73 -19.67
CA ILE A 58 0.45 -8.11 -20.22
C ILE A 58 -0.51 -8.19 -21.41
N LYS A 59 -1.29 -7.14 -21.67
CA LYS A 59 -2.13 -7.02 -22.87
C LYS A 59 -1.27 -6.63 -24.07
#